data_AF-A0A8J2ZC65-F1
#
_entry.id   AF-A0A8J2ZC65-F1
#
_cell.length_a   1.000
_cell.length_b   1.000
_cell.length_c   1.000
_cell.angle_alpha   90.00
_cell.angle_beta   90.00
_cell.angle_gamma   90.00
#
_symmetry.space_group_name_H-M   'P 1'
#
loop_
_entity.id
_entity.type
_entity.pdbx_description
1 polymer ?
#
loop_
_entity_poly.entity_id
_entity_poly.type
_entity_poly.pdbx_seq_one_letter_code
_entity_poly.pdbx_strand_id
1 'polypeptide(L)'
;MPRGRRAALRALALLAAVPLAACARHAPPPTAEVVRRNPWLARHFDELTPPQQARVAQRMRRARPPLATTREDARLRWDAMGLEERRALLVPAGAGRSSRTAAAPRRPAEVAGGEGR
;
A
#
# COMPACT_ATOMS: atom_id res chain seq x y z
N MET A 1 -10.61 -60.97 -49.74
CA MET A 1 -11.33 -60.04 -48.84
C MET A 1 -10.88 -58.60 -49.13
N PRO A 2 -11.60 -57.81 -49.94
CA PRO A 2 -11.25 -56.42 -50.26
C PRO A 2 -12.18 -55.39 -49.58
N ARG A 3 -11.65 -54.18 -49.39
CA ARG A 3 -12.34 -52.87 -49.24
C ARG A 3 -13.12 -52.57 -47.95
N GLY A 4 -12.53 -51.68 -47.13
CA GLY A 4 -13.24 -50.74 -46.26
C GLY A 4 -12.50 -49.41 -46.29
N ARG A 5 -13.05 -48.40 -46.97
CA ARG A 5 -13.70 -47.22 -46.36
C ARG A 5 -12.71 -46.34 -45.61
N ARG A 6 -12.23 -45.27 -46.27
CA ARG A 6 -12.79 -43.91 -46.18
C ARG A 6 -12.49 -43.23 -44.85
N ALA A 7 -11.90 -42.05 -44.98
CA ALA A 7 -12.17 -40.82 -44.26
C ALA A 7 -10.90 -40.20 -43.68
N ALA A 8 -10.47 -39.16 -44.38
CA ALA A 8 -9.84 -38.00 -43.78
C ALA A 8 -10.52 -37.64 -42.45
N LEU A 9 -9.73 -37.26 -41.47
CA LEU A 9 -9.82 -35.93 -40.86
C LEU A 9 -8.62 -35.78 -39.93
N ARG A 10 -7.73 -34.87 -40.33
CA ARG A 10 -6.78 -34.20 -39.46
C ARG A 10 -7.56 -33.63 -38.28
N ALA A 11 -7.32 -34.13 -37.08
CA ALA A 11 -7.69 -33.45 -35.85
C ALA A 11 -6.42 -33.23 -35.02
N LEU A 12 -5.62 -32.26 -35.49
CA LEU A 12 -4.70 -31.49 -34.64
C LEU A 12 -5.57 -30.68 -33.67
N ALA A 13 -5.95 -31.28 -32.55
CA ALA A 13 -6.44 -30.56 -31.39
C ALA A 13 -5.35 -30.61 -30.32
N LEU A 14 -4.37 -29.73 -30.53
CA LEU A 14 -3.42 -29.29 -29.53
C LEU A 14 -4.16 -28.78 -28.29
N LEU A 15 -3.63 -29.18 -27.14
CA LEU A 15 -3.51 -28.37 -25.93
C LEU A 15 -4.70 -27.47 -25.56
N ALA A 16 -5.52 -27.97 -24.64
CA ALA A 16 -6.04 -27.12 -23.59
C ALA A 16 -6.01 -27.90 -22.27
N ALA A 17 -4.81 -28.29 -21.85
CA ALA A 17 -4.56 -28.48 -20.43
C ALA A 17 -4.76 -27.10 -19.79
N VAL A 18 -5.98 -26.81 -19.34
CA VAL A 18 -6.29 -25.64 -18.53
C VAL A 18 -5.38 -25.73 -17.32
N PRO A 19 -4.37 -24.86 -17.16
CA PRO A 19 -3.65 -24.84 -15.91
C PRO A 19 -4.64 -24.28 -14.89
N LEU A 20 -5.14 -25.14 -14.00
CA LEU A 20 -5.66 -24.78 -12.67
C LEU A 20 -4.52 -24.21 -11.80
N ALA A 21 -3.67 -23.38 -12.40
CA ALA A 21 -2.63 -22.65 -11.73
C ALA A 21 -3.26 -21.42 -11.10
N ALA A 22 -3.05 -21.31 -9.79
CA ALA A 22 -3.11 -20.07 -9.05
C ALA A 22 -4.50 -19.53 -8.67
N CYS A 23 -5.27 -20.35 -7.94
CA CYS A 23 -5.76 -19.88 -6.63
C CYS A 23 -4.57 -19.70 -5.66
N ALA A 24 -3.54 -18.98 -6.11
CA ALA A 24 -2.59 -18.35 -5.23
C ALA A 24 -3.44 -17.33 -4.51
N ARG A 25 -3.91 -17.75 -3.33
CA ARG A 25 -4.43 -16.94 -2.24
C ARG A 25 -3.75 -15.58 -2.34
N HIS A 26 -4.39 -14.64 -3.03
CA HIS A 26 -3.90 -13.28 -3.12
C HIS A 26 -4.14 -12.78 -1.70
N ALA A 27 -3.16 -13.01 -0.83
CA ALA A 27 -3.18 -12.48 0.51
C ALA A 27 -3.44 -11.00 0.28
N PRO A 28 -4.61 -10.48 0.72
CA PRO A 28 -4.96 -9.10 0.42
C PRO A 28 -3.79 -8.25 0.88
N PRO A 29 -3.42 -7.20 0.11
CA PRO A 29 -2.37 -6.30 0.54
C PRO A 29 -2.67 -5.95 2.00
N PRO A 30 -1.66 -5.94 2.88
CA PRO A 30 -1.88 -5.95 4.33
C PRO A 30 -2.77 -4.80 4.82
N THR A 31 -2.94 -3.77 3.98
CA THR A 31 -3.81 -2.61 4.16
C THR A 31 -5.30 -2.92 3.97
N ALA A 32 -5.68 -3.75 2.99
CA ALA A 32 -7.08 -4.13 2.78
C ALA A 32 -7.64 -4.93 3.96
N GLU A 33 -6.82 -5.77 4.59
CA GLU A 33 -7.18 -6.47 5.83
C GLU A 33 -7.43 -5.49 6.99
N VAL A 34 -6.56 -4.49 7.15
CA VAL A 34 -6.69 -3.49 8.22
C VAL A 34 -7.91 -2.60 8.00
N VAL A 35 -8.19 -2.18 6.76
CA VAL A 35 -9.39 -1.41 6.42
C VAL A 35 -10.65 -2.22 6.68
N ARG A 36 -10.67 -3.52 6.34
CA ARG A 36 -11.81 -4.39 6.66
C ARG A 36 -12.09 -4.48 8.15
N ARG A 37 -11.04 -4.52 8.98
CA ARG A 37 -11.16 -4.52 10.45
C ARG A 37 -11.47 -3.13 11.03
N ASN A 38 -11.11 -2.07 10.32
CA ASN A 38 -11.24 -0.68 10.73
C ASN A 38 -11.80 0.17 9.58
N PRO A 39 -13.10 0.02 9.23
CA PRO A 39 -13.68 0.67 8.06
C PRO A 39 -13.66 2.21 8.16
N TRP A 40 -13.58 2.74 9.38
CA TRP A 40 -13.45 4.16 9.65
C TRP A 40 -12.13 4.79 9.13
N LEU A 41 -11.09 3.99 8.85
CA LEU A 41 -9.85 4.50 8.25
C LEU A 41 -10.06 5.12 6.86
N ALA A 42 -11.02 4.60 6.12
CA ALA A 42 -11.34 5.06 4.76
C ALA A 42 -12.31 6.26 4.75
N ARG A 43 -12.80 6.68 5.92
CA ARG A 43 -13.74 7.79 6.04
C ARG A 43 -13.03 9.13 6.18
N HIS A 44 -13.74 10.19 5.81
CA HIS A 44 -13.31 11.55 6.12
C HIS A 44 -13.37 11.82 7.62
N PHE A 45 -12.60 12.79 8.11
CA PHE A 45 -12.52 13.07 9.54
C PHE A 45 -13.89 13.43 10.13
N ASP A 46 -14.69 14.19 9.38
CA ASP A 46 -16.04 14.62 9.80
C ASP A 46 -17.06 13.47 9.84
N GLU A 47 -16.81 12.38 9.11
CA GLU A 47 -17.65 11.18 9.09
C GLU A 47 -17.32 10.21 10.25
N LEU A 48 -16.24 10.50 11.00
CA LEU A 48 -15.87 9.75 12.20
C LEU A 48 -16.78 10.12 13.36
N THR A 49 -17.05 9.15 14.24
CA THR A 49 -17.77 9.46 15.49
C THR A 49 -16.92 10.37 16.39
N PRO A 50 -17.52 11.20 17.26
CA PRO A 50 -16.77 12.05 18.19
C PRO A 50 -15.65 11.33 18.98
N PRO A 51 -15.85 10.11 19.53
CA PRO A 51 -14.76 9.40 20.19
C PRO A 51 -13.65 8.93 19.23
N GLN A 52 -13.97 8.62 17.97
CA GLN A 52 -12.95 8.30 16.95
C GLN A 52 -12.12 9.54 16.60
N GLN A 53 -12.78 10.69 16.39
CA GLN A 53 -12.10 11.96 16.12
C GLN A 53 -11.11 12.32 17.26
N ALA A 54 -11.55 12.18 18.51
CA ALA A 54 -10.69 12.44 19.68
C ALA A 54 -9.46 11.50 19.71
N ARG A 55 -9.64 10.21 19.40
CA ARG A 55 -8.54 9.24 19.33
C ARG A 55 -7.54 9.57 18.21
N VAL A 56 -8.03 9.94 17.02
CA VAL A 56 -7.18 10.33 15.89
C VAL A 56 -6.37 11.58 16.24
N ALA A 57 -7.04 12.64 16.71
CA ALA A 57 -6.38 13.88 17.11
C ALA A 57 -5.34 13.64 18.22
N GLN A 58 -5.67 12.82 19.23
CA GLN A 58 -4.72 12.49 20.30
C GLN A 58 -3.51 11.71 19.77
N ARG A 59 -3.69 10.80 18.81
CA ARG A 59 -2.58 10.05 18.21
C ARG A 59 -1.70 10.93 17.34
N MET A 60 -2.28 11.82 16.54
CA MET A 60 -1.51 12.79 15.74
C MET A 60 -0.68 13.72 16.61
N ARG A 61 -1.23 14.19 17.74
CA ARG A 61 -0.50 15.00 18.72
C ARG A 61 0.64 14.24 19.40
N ARG A 62 0.52 12.92 19.53
CA ARG A 62 1.54 12.03 20.13
C ARG A 62 2.54 11.48 19.12
N ALA A 63 2.30 11.64 17.83
CA ALA A 63 3.24 11.26 16.79
C ALA A 63 4.55 12.07 16.94
N ARG A 64 5.67 11.51 16.48
CA ARG A 64 6.97 12.18 16.47
C ARG A 64 7.51 12.17 15.03
N PRO A 65 7.60 13.33 14.34
CA PRO A 65 7.16 14.66 14.79
C PRO A 65 5.63 14.75 14.95
N PRO A 66 5.12 15.69 15.78
CA PRO A 66 3.68 15.90 15.93
C PRO A 66 3.07 16.30 14.59
N LEU A 67 2.07 15.54 14.15
CA LEU A 67 1.44 15.73 12.83
C LEU A 67 0.31 16.75 12.87
N ALA A 68 -0.28 16.95 14.04
CA ALA A 68 -1.26 18.00 14.27
C ALA A 68 -1.18 18.51 15.70
N THR A 69 -1.44 19.80 15.90
CA THR A 69 -1.49 20.42 17.24
C THR A 69 -2.90 20.76 17.68
N THR A 70 -3.77 21.12 16.72
CA THR A 70 -5.18 21.45 16.94
C THR A 70 -6.09 20.38 16.33
N ARG A 71 -7.39 20.44 16.66
CA ARG A 71 -8.39 19.54 16.06
C ARG A 71 -8.61 19.84 14.57
N GLU A 72 -8.59 21.12 14.20
CA GLU A 72 -8.77 21.54 12.80
C GLU A 72 -7.59 21.06 11.93
N ASP A 73 -6.38 21.21 12.45
CA ASP A 73 -5.16 20.69 11.84
C ASP A 73 -5.20 19.15 11.69
N ALA A 74 -5.73 18.45 12.71
CA ALA A 74 -5.93 17.01 12.64
C ALA A 74 -6.93 16.59 11.56
N ARG A 75 -8.02 17.35 11.38
CA ARG A 75 -9.02 17.14 10.32
C ARG A 75 -8.38 17.30 8.94
N LEU A 76 -7.77 18.44 8.68
CA LEU A 76 -7.11 18.73 7.40
C LEU A 76 -6.03 17.70 7.08
N ARG A 77 -5.21 17.33 8.08
CA ARG A 77 -4.14 16.34 7.90
C ARG A 77 -4.69 14.93 7.68
N TRP A 78 -5.76 14.54 8.38
CA TRP A 78 -6.41 13.25 8.19
C TRP A 78 -6.91 13.09 6.76
N ASP A 79 -7.64 14.09 6.27
CA ASP A 79 -8.23 14.05 4.93
C ASP A 79 -7.18 14.10 3.83
N ALA A 80 -6.05 14.80 4.05
CA ALA A 80 -4.91 14.84 3.13
C ALA A 80 -4.02 13.58 3.16
N MET A 81 -4.12 12.72 4.19
CA MET A 81 -3.31 11.51 4.30
C MET A 81 -3.92 10.34 3.54
N GLY A 82 -3.05 9.54 2.91
CA GLY A 82 -3.42 8.25 2.33
C GLY A 82 -3.75 7.19 3.39
N LEU A 83 -4.33 6.08 2.93
CA LEU A 83 -4.72 4.96 3.80
C LEU A 83 -3.53 4.33 4.53
N GLU A 84 -2.33 4.33 3.94
CA GLU A 84 -1.12 3.80 4.56
C GLU A 84 -0.67 4.65 5.75
N GLU A 85 -0.67 5.97 5.60
CA GLU A 85 -0.30 6.89 6.67
C GLU A 85 -1.33 6.86 7.81
N ARG A 86 -2.62 6.80 7.46
CA ARG A 86 -3.71 6.60 8.45
C ARG A 86 -3.56 5.27 9.19
N ARG A 87 -3.13 4.21 8.51
CA ARG A 87 -2.81 2.92 9.11
C ARG A 87 -1.58 2.99 10.02
N ALA A 88 -0.54 3.71 9.63
CA ALA A 88 0.66 3.89 10.44
C ALA A 88 0.35 4.55 11.79
N LEU A 89 -0.64 5.46 11.83
CA LEU A 89 -1.16 6.02 13.09
C LEU A 89 -1.86 5.01 13.99
N LEU A 90 -2.28 3.85 13.46
CA LEU A 90 -2.86 2.79 14.28
C LEU A 90 -1.83 1.98 15.05
N VAL A 91 -0.62 1.91 14.52
CA VAL A 91 0.45 1.12 15.09
C VAL A 91 1.10 1.93 16.21
N PRO A 92 1.17 1.40 17.46
CA PRO A 92 1.80 2.13 18.54
C PRO A 92 3.26 2.42 18.16
N ALA A 93 3.75 3.62 18.49
CA ALA A 93 5.04 4.17 18.05
C ALA A 93 6.30 3.35 18.45
N GLY A 94 6.14 2.16 19.05
CA GLY A 94 7.20 1.18 19.29
C GLY A 94 7.19 -0.04 18.35
N ALA A 95 6.17 -0.20 17.51
CA ALA A 95 6.02 -1.35 16.61
C ALA A 95 6.34 -0.96 15.16
N GLY A 96 7.63 -0.81 14.85
CA GLY A 96 8.09 -0.86 13.46
C GLY A 96 8.51 0.48 12.85
N ARG A 97 9.83 0.68 12.81
CA ARG A 97 10.53 1.52 11.83
C ARG A 97 10.00 1.26 10.42
N SER A 98 9.60 2.31 9.68
CA SER A 98 9.76 2.52 8.23
C SER A 98 8.80 3.63 7.78
N SER A 99 9.21 4.88 7.85
CA SER A 99 9.61 5.56 6.62
C SER A 99 10.88 6.38 6.87
N ARG A 100 12.01 5.70 6.75
CA ARG A 100 13.29 6.37 6.52
C ARG A 100 13.16 7.06 5.16
N THR A 101 12.92 8.37 5.20
CA THR A 101 13.53 9.37 4.33
C THR A 101 13.82 8.91 2.90
N ALA A 102 12.83 9.00 2.02
CA ALA A 102 13.08 9.26 0.61
C ALA A 102 13.11 10.78 0.39
N ALA A 103 14.00 11.47 1.11
CA ALA A 103 14.42 12.81 0.75
C ALA A 103 15.61 12.66 -0.21
N ALA A 104 15.43 13.20 -1.40
CA ALA A 104 16.27 13.13 -2.59
C ALA A 104 17.71 13.68 -2.36
N PRO A 105 18.62 13.53 -3.35
CA PRO A 105 20.05 13.35 -3.14
C PRO A 105 20.76 14.63 -2.70
N ARG A 106 21.59 14.53 -1.67
CA ARG A 106 22.63 15.53 -1.42
C ARG A 106 23.68 15.41 -2.52
N ARG A 107 23.62 16.29 -3.51
CA ARG A 107 24.80 16.69 -4.29
C ARG A 107 25.76 17.41 -3.35
N PRO A 108 27.00 16.96 -3.14
CA PRO A 108 28.06 17.88 -2.79
C PRO A 108 28.48 18.62 -4.06
N ALA A 109 28.36 19.94 -4.01
CA ALA A 109 29.11 20.83 -4.85
C ALA A 109 30.61 20.57 -4.65
N GLU A 110 31.33 20.51 -5.77
CA GLU A 110 32.58 21.24 -6.01
C GLU A 110 33.69 21.17 -4.95
N VAL A 111 34.78 20.46 -5.29
CA VAL A 111 36.13 20.96 -4.96
C VAL A 111 37.00 20.79 -6.21
N ALA A 112 37.27 21.92 -6.84
CA ALA A 112 38.34 22.11 -7.80
C ALA A 112 39.71 21.93 -7.12
N GLY A 113 40.69 21.42 -7.85
CA GLY A 113 42.10 21.47 -7.44
C GLY A 113 42.88 20.22 -7.80
N GLY A 114 43.51 20.24 -8.98
CA GLY A 114 44.39 19.17 -9.43
C GLY A 114 45.27 19.62 -10.59
N GLU A 115 46.09 20.64 -10.35
CA GLU A 115 47.25 20.99 -11.19
C GLU A 115 48.20 19.79 -11.25
N GLY A 116 48.36 19.22 -12.44
CA GLY A 116 49.41 18.27 -12.77
C GLY A 116 50.57 18.99 -13.46
N ARG A 117 51.73 18.96 -12.82
CA ARG A 117 53.05 19.30 -13.38
C ARG A 117 53.49 18.30 -14.44
#